data_AF-A0A8B7UF72-F1
#
_entry.id   AF-A0A8B7UF72-F1
#
_cell.length_a   1.000
_cell.length_b   1.000
_cell.length_c   1.000
_cell.angle_alpha   90.00
_cell.angle_beta   90.00
_cell.angle_gamma   90.00
#
_symmetry.space_group_name_H-M   'P 1'
#
loop_
_entity.id
_entity.type
_entity.pdbx_description
1 polymer ?
#
loop_
_entity_poly.entity_id
_entity_poly.type
_entity_poly.pdbx_seq_one_letter_code
_entity_poly.pdbx_strand_id
1 'polypeptide(L)'
;MFDLNGDGEVDMEEFEQVQSIIRSQTSMGMRHRDRPTTGNTLKSGLCSALTTYFFGADLKGKLTIKNFLEFQRKLQHDVLKLEVGVS
;
A
#
# COMPACT_ATOMS: atom_id res chain seq x y z
N MET A 1 8.74 -12.08 0.70
CA MET A 1 9.50 -10.83 0.93
C MET A 1 8.53 -9.67 1.14
N PHE A 2 7.73 -9.79 2.20
CA PHE A 2 6.67 -8.84 2.60
C PHE A 2 6.47 -8.96 4.12
N ASP A 3 6.40 -10.20 4.56
CA ASP A 3 6.67 -10.65 5.92
C ASP A 3 8.21 -10.64 6.13
N LEU A 4 8.69 -9.80 7.05
CA LEU A 4 10.13 -9.63 7.34
C LEU A 4 10.62 -10.63 8.38
N ASN A 5 9.70 -11.12 9.23
CA ASN A 5 10.00 -11.98 10.37
C ASN A 5 9.74 -13.48 10.07
N GLY A 6 9.05 -13.80 8.97
CA GLY A 6 8.74 -15.15 8.50
C GLY A 6 7.49 -15.80 9.13
N ASP A 7 6.63 -15.05 9.82
CA ASP A 7 5.44 -15.56 10.52
C ASP A 7 4.19 -15.72 9.63
N GLY A 8 4.25 -15.31 8.37
CA GLY A 8 3.15 -15.36 7.40
C GLY A 8 2.14 -14.21 7.53
N GLU A 9 2.40 -13.27 8.42
CA GLU A 9 1.60 -12.07 8.69
C GLU A 9 2.46 -10.82 8.48
N VAL A 10 1.81 -9.67 8.33
CA VAL A 10 2.48 -8.38 8.14
C VAL A 10 1.87 -7.39 9.11
N ASP A 11 2.68 -6.77 9.95
CA ASP A 11 2.23 -5.68 10.83
C ASP A 11 2.30 -4.31 10.14
N MET A 12 1.89 -3.26 10.87
CA MET A 12 1.87 -1.90 10.34
C MET A 12 3.28 -1.40 9.98
N GLU A 13 4.30 -1.71 10.78
CA GLU A 13 5.67 -1.25 10.53
C GLU A 13 6.27 -1.94 9.31
N GLU A 14 6.05 -3.25 9.19
CA GLU A 14 6.45 -4.04 8.03
C GLU A 14 5.74 -3.54 6.76
N PHE A 15 4.44 -3.23 6.85
CA PHE A 15 3.66 -2.68 5.75
C PHE A 15 4.17 -1.32 5.28
N GLU A 16 4.58 -0.43 6.19
CA GLU A 16 5.16 0.86 5.81
C GLU A 16 6.48 0.69 5.04
N GLN A 17 7.33 -0.23 5.49
CA GLN A 17 8.59 -0.54 4.82
C GLN A 17 8.37 -1.12 3.43
N VAL A 18 7.49 -2.12 3.32
CA VAL A 18 7.06 -2.71 2.05
C VAL A 18 6.56 -1.63 1.09
N GLN A 19 5.70 -0.75 1.57
CA GLN A 19 5.11 0.31 0.77
C GLN A 19 6.17 1.30 0.27
N SER A 20 7.20 1.58 1.09
CA SER A 20 8.37 2.37 0.68
C SER A 20 9.18 1.67 -0.42
N ILE A 21 9.44 0.37 -0.27
CA ILE A 21 10.18 -0.45 -1.24
C ILE A 21 9.45 -0.49 -2.58
N ILE A 22 8.15 -0.84 -2.58
CA ILE A 22 7.34 -0.90 -3.80
C ILE A 22 7.34 0.45 -4.51
N ARG A 23 7.11 1.55 -3.78
CA ARG A 23 7.14 2.89 -4.37
C ARG A 23 8.49 3.18 -5.00
N SER A 24 9.60 2.88 -4.33
CA SER A 24 10.95 3.10 -4.86
C SER A 24 11.27 2.31 -6.13
N GLN A 25 10.60 1.18 -6.35
CA GLN A 25 10.76 0.33 -7.53
C GLN A 25 9.74 0.66 -8.64
N THR A 26 8.65 1.37 -8.34
CA THR A 26 7.72 1.84 -9.38
C THR A 26 8.28 3.04 -10.15
N SER A 27 8.00 3.09 -11.45
CA SER A 27 8.39 4.20 -12.34
C SER A 27 7.90 5.58 -11.85
N MET A 28 6.80 5.62 -11.08
CA MET A 28 6.28 6.83 -10.44
C MET A 28 7.12 7.27 -9.23
N GLY A 29 7.66 6.35 -8.43
CA GLY A 29 8.52 6.69 -7.28
C GLY A 29 9.97 6.97 -7.66
N MET A 30 10.51 6.33 -8.71
CA MET A 30 11.85 6.65 -9.22
C MET A 30 11.94 8.08 -9.76
N ARG A 31 10.86 8.59 -10.40
CA ARG A 31 10.78 9.96 -10.92
C ARG A 31 10.78 11.06 -9.85
N HIS A 32 10.55 10.71 -8.58
CA HIS A 32 10.56 11.65 -7.46
C HIS A 32 11.95 11.80 -6.79
N ARG A 33 12.96 11.04 -7.24
CA ARG A 33 14.30 11.04 -6.60
C ARG A 33 15.21 12.19 -7.04
N ASP A 34 15.03 12.73 -8.25
CA ASP A 34 15.94 13.73 -8.83
C ASP A 34 15.49 15.20 -8.67
N ARG A 35 14.40 15.45 -7.93
CA ARG A 35 13.92 16.82 -7.67
C ARG A 35 13.60 17.01 -6.19
N PRO A 36 14.44 17.71 -5.39
CA PRO A 36 14.15 17.98 -3.98
C PRO A 36 13.00 18.99 -3.76
N THR A 37 12.18 19.30 -4.77
CA THR A 37 11.20 20.40 -4.74
C THR A 37 9.76 19.98 -4.45
N THR A 38 9.54 18.83 -3.81
CA THR A 38 8.23 18.57 -3.22
C THR A 38 8.40 18.04 -1.80
N GLY A 39 8.48 18.97 -0.85
CA GLY A 39 8.10 18.72 0.54
C GLY A 39 6.60 18.45 0.63
N ASN A 40 6.11 17.41 -0.04
CA ASN A 40 4.73 17.01 0.09
C ASN A 40 4.59 16.17 1.35
N THR A 41 3.63 16.57 2.17
CA THR A 41 3.10 15.93 3.37
C THR A 41 2.44 14.56 3.08
N LEU A 42 3.02 13.77 2.17
CA LEU A 42 2.61 12.41 1.77
C LEU A 42 2.82 11.37 2.88
N LYS A 43 3.19 11.79 4.08
CA LYS A 43 3.45 10.93 5.24
C LYS A 43 2.22 10.61 6.10
N SER A 44 1.06 11.27 5.92
CA SER A 44 -0.03 11.13 6.92
C SER A 44 -1.41 10.76 6.35
N GLY A 45 -1.76 11.18 5.13
CA GLY A 45 -3.15 11.08 4.66
C GLY A 45 -3.52 9.85 3.82
N LEU A 46 -2.69 9.48 2.84
CA LEU A 46 -3.05 8.44 1.86
C LEU A 46 -3.06 7.02 2.46
N CYS A 47 -2.38 6.82 3.59
CA CYS A 47 -2.30 5.53 4.25
C CYS A 47 -3.30 5.36 5.39
N SER A 48 -3.89 6.42 5.98
CA SER A 48 -4.69 6.25 7.21
C SER A 48 -5.93 5.38 7.00
N ALA A 49 -6.59 5.48 5.84
CA ALA A 49 -7.76 4.67 5.50
C ALA A 49 -7.36 3.21 5.18
N LEU A 50 -6.22 3.00 4.51
CA LEU A 50 -5.73 1.65 4.21
C LEU A 50 -5.17 0.98 5.46
N THR A 51 -4.49 1.71 6.33
CA THR A 51 -3.98 1.19 7.60
C THR A 51 -5.13 0.83 8.54
N THR A 52 -6.17 1.66 8.63
CA THR A 52 -7.38 1.27 9.40
C THR A 52 -8.17 0.14 8.74
N TYR A 53 -8.16 0.03 7.41
CA TYR A 53 -8.77 -1.09 6.70
C TYR A 53 -8.05 -2.42 6.95
N PHE A 54 -6.72 -2.43 6.95
CA PHE A 54 -5.92 -3.65 7.14
C PHE A 54 -5.66 -4.00 8.61
N PHE A 55 -5.46 -2.99 9.46
CA PHE A 55 -4.99 -3.15 10.84
C PHE A 55 -6.04 -2.76 11.89
N GLY A 56 -7.25 -2.36 11.46
CA GLY A 56 -8.31 -1.90 12.35
C GLY A 56 -8.08 -0.50 12.90
N ALA A 57 -9.07 0.02 13.63
CA ALA A 57 -9.03 1.36 14.21
C ALA A 57 -7.94 1.51 15.30
N ASP A 58 -7.53 0.41 15.91
CA ASP A 58 -6.48 0.34 16.94
C ASP A 58 -5.08 0.07 16.36
N LEU A 59 -4.96 -0.16 15.05
CA LEU A 59 -3.71 -0.42 14.32
C LEU A 59 -2.92 -1.64 14.83
N LYS A 60 -3.59 -2.56 15.53
CA LYS A 60 -2.98 -3.78 16.09
C LYS A 60 -3.34 -5.05 15.31
N GLY A 61 -4.23 -4.92 14.32
CA GLY A 61 -4.52 -6.01 13.40
C GLY A 61 -3.25 -6.44 12.66
N LYS A 62 -3.30 -7.65 12.10
CA LYS A 62 -2.24 -8.17 11.25
C LYS A 62 -2.80 -8.43 9.86
N LEU A 63 -2.02 -8.06 8.85
CA LEU A 63 -2.36 -8.25 7.46
C LEU A 63 -1.81 -9.60 6.97
N THR A 64 -2.69 -10.55 6.71
CA THR A 64 -2.28 -11.80 6.07
C THR A 64 -2.09 -11.61 4.57
N ILE A 65 -1.21 -12.40 3.98
CA ILE A 65 -1.00 -12.37 2.52
C ILE A 65 -2.28 -12.67 1.72
N LYS A 66 -3.16 -13.52 2.28
CA LYS A 66 -4.45 -13.85 1.66
C LYS A 66 -5.34 -12.61 1.53
N ASN A 67 -5.45 -11.83 2.60
CA ASN A 67 -6.26 -10.61 2.61
C ASN A 67 -5.67 -9.55 1.66
N PHE A 68 -4.34 -9.45 1.59
CA PHE A 68 -3.66 -8.54 0.68
C PHE A 68 -3.91 -8.88 -0.80
N LEU A 69 -3.82 -10.17 -1.18
CA LEU A 69 -4.09 -10.61 -2.55
C LEU A 69 -5.56 -10.41 -2.95
N GLU A 70 -6.48 -10.59 -2.01
CA GLU A 70 -7.90 -10.30 -2.25
C GLU A 70 -8.13 -8.80 -2.49
N PHE A 71 -7.50 -7.95 -1.67
CA PHE A 71 -7.53 -6.49 -1.87
C PHE A 71 -6.98 -6.10 -3.25
N GLN A 72 -5.82 -6.64 -3.65
CA GLN A 72 -5.24 -6.37 -4.97
C GLN A 72 -6.19 -6.76 -6.11
N ARG A 73 -6.86 -7.92 -6.00
CA ARG A 73 -7.81 -8.38 -7.01
C ARG A 73 -9.02 -7.45 -7.11
N LYS A 74 -9.59 -7.03 -5.96
CA LYS A 74 -10.71 -6.09 -5.91
C LYS A 74 -10.32 -4.74 -6.53
N LEU A 75 -9.14 -4.22 -6.16
CA LEU A 75 -8.63 -2.97 -6.71
C LEU A 75 -8.43 -3.04 -8.22
N GLN A 76 -7.82 -4.11 -8.74
CA GLN A 76 -7.65 -4.31 -10.19
C GLN A 76 -9.00 -4.39 -10.91
N HIS A 77 -9.96 -5.09 -10.32
CA HIS A 77 -11.31 -5.19 -10.87
C HIS A 77 -12.03 -3.84 -10.89
N ASP A 78 -11.95 -3.06 -9.80
CA ASP A 78 -12.61 -1.75 -9.70
C ASP A 78 -11.97 -0.72 -10.64
N VAL A 79 -10.65 -0.73 -10.79
CA VAL A 79 -9.94 0.09 -11.78
C VAL A 79 -10.37 -0.30 -13.19
N LEU A 80 -10.36 -1.59 -13.53
CA LEU A 80 -10.80 -2.08 -14.84
C LEU A 80 -12.27 -1.72 -15.11
N LYS A 81 -13.14 -1.81 -14.10
CA LYS A 81 -14.54 -1.41 -14.22
C LYS A 81 -14.69 0.09 -14.50
N LEU A 82 -13.83 0.94 -13.94
CA LEU A 82 -13.83 2.37 -14.25
C LEU A 82 -13.27 2.67 -15.64
N GLU A 83 -12.24 1.93 -16.06
CA GLU A 83 -11.61 2.09 -17.39
C GLU A 83 -12.53 1.61 -18.52
N VAL A 84 -13.28 0.53 -18.31
CA VAL A 84 -14.16 -0.10 -19.31
C VAL A 84 -15.62 0.39 -19.16
N GLY A 85 -16.00 0.85 -17.98
CA GLY A 85 -17.36 1.26 -17.60
C GLY A 85 -17.56 2.78 -17.60
N VAL A 86 -17.25 3.43 -18.73
CA VAL A 86 -17.98 4.60 -19.21
C VAL A 86 -18.23 4.36 -20.69
N SER A 87 -19.37 3.74 -21.01
CA SER A 87 -19.97 3.70 -22.35
C SER A 87 -21.48 3.66 -22.20
#